data_AF-A0A9D7BK86-F1
#
_entry.id   AF-A0A9D7BK86-F1
#
_cell.length_a   1.000
_cell.length_b   1.000
_cell.length_c   1.000
_cell.angle_alpha   90.00
_cell.angle_beta   90.00
_cell.angle_gamma   90.00
#
_symmetry.space_group_name_H-M   'P 1'
#
loop_
_entity.id
_entity.type
_entity.pdbx_description
1 polymer ?
#
loop_
_entity_poly.entity_id
_entity_poly.type
_entity_poly.pdbx_seq_one_letter_code
_entity_poly.pdbx_strand_id
1 'polypeptide(L)'
;MFTKRKIVAVTGARSEYDLLSPIFNRLKGDPRFELSLIVTGAHLSDFFGKTINEIIKDDLLISDRIYNLINTNDKIGRIVSIGNQINGIAQSLNNYNLILF
;
A
#
# COMPACT_ATOMS: atom_id res chain seq x y z
N MET A 1 22.16 20.47 -2.21
CA MET A 1 20.94 19.73 -2.61
C MET A 1 20.23 19.30 -1.34
N PHE A 2 18.91 19.49 -1.25
CA PHE A 2 18.15 18.99 -0.10
C PHE A 2 17.95 17.48 -0.24
N THR A 3 18.09 16.73 0.86
CA THR A 3 17.71 15.32 0.90
C THR A 3 16.19 15.20 0.77
N LYS A 4 15.72 14.36 -0.16
CA LYS A 4 14.29 14.11 -0.33
C LYS A 4 13.70 13.47 0.92
N ARG A 5 12.48 13.88 1.30
CA ARG A 5 11.72 13.21 2.35
C ARG A 5 11.09 11.95 1.77
N LYS A 6 11.43 10.80 2.33
CA LYS A 6 10.86 9.51 1.95
C LYS A 6 9.46 9.36 2.56
N ILE A 7 8.49 8.99 1.74
CA ILE A 7 7.12 8.73 2.16
C ILE A 7 6.76 7.32 1.68
N VAL A 8 6.31 6.49 2.62
CA VAL A 8 5.76 5.17 2.32
C VAL A 8 4.27 5.22 2.62
N ALA A 9 3.45 5.12 1.59
CA ALA A 9 2.01 5.04 1.73
C ALA A 9 1.55 3.57 1.73
N VAL A 10 0.45 3.27 2.40
CA VAL A 10 -0.19 1.95 2.37
C VAL A 10 -1.57 2.09 1.76
N THR A 11 -1.95 1.19 0.86
CA THR A 11 -3.29 1.13 0.29
C THR A 11 -3.76 -0.31 0.12
N GLY A 12 -5.01 -0.59 0.48
CA GLY A 12 -5.58 -1.94 0.56
C GLY A 12 -6.80 -2.18 -0.33
N ALA A 13 -7.46 -1.14 -0.85
CA ALA A 13 -8.63 -1.28 -1.71
C ALA A 13 -8.79 -0.13 -2.70
N ARG A 14 -9.48 -0.38 -3.82
CA ARG A 14 -9.79 0.63 -4.86
C ARG A 14 -10.43 1.88 -4.26
N SER A 15 -11.37 1.74 -3.33
CA SER A 15 -12.04 2.88 -2.68
C SER A 15 -11.09 3.80 -1.92
N GLU A 16 -9.98 3.28 -1.39
CA GLU A 16 -8.93 4.08 -0.75
C GLU A 16 -8.04 4.72 -1.81
N TYR A 17 -7.65 3.94 -2.83
CA TYR A 17 -6.79 4.42 -3.90
C TYR A 17 -7.41 5.54 -4.72
N ASP A 18 -8.68 5.42 -5.11
CA ASP A 18 -9.40 6.45 -5.87
C ASP A 18 -9.37 7.80 -5.14
N LEU A 19 -9.53 7.78 -3.81
CA LEU A 19 -9.49 8.97 -2.97
C LEU A 19 -8.07 9.55 -2.85
N LEU A 20 -7.05 8.70 -2.74
CA LEU A 20 -5.66 9.11 -2.46
C LEU A 20 -4.81 9.34 -3.72
N SER A 21 -5.23 8.84 -4.88
CA SER A 21 -4.48 8.95 -6.14
C SER A 21 -4.10 10.39 -6.52
N PRO A 22 -4.94 11.43 -6.30
CA PRO A 22 -4.51 12.81 -6.58
C PRO A 22 -3.37 13.27 -5.66
N ILE A 23 -3.36 12.80 -4.40
CA ILE A 23 -2.33 13.10 -3.42
C ILE A 23 -1.04 12.37 -3.81
N PHE A 24 -1.11 11.09 -4.18
CA PHE A 24 0.04 10.32 -4.63
C PHE A 24 0.70 10.93 -5.87
N ASN A 25 -0.10 11.35 -6.85
CA ASN A 25 0.39 12.01 -8.05
C ASN A 25 1.07 13.36 -7.74
N ARG A 26 0.51 14.13 -6.79
CA ARG A 26 1.13 15.38 -6.34
C ARG A 26 2.46 15.15 -5.62
N LEU A 27 2.54 14.13 -4.77
CA LEU A 27 3.77 13.76 -4.06
C LEU A 27 4.85 13.23 -5.02
N LYS A 28 4.48 12.38 -5.98
CA LYS A 28 5.39 11.85 -7.02
C LYS A 28 6.01 12.98 -7.86
N GLY A 29 5.22 13.99 -8.23
CA GLY A 29 5.67 15.11 -9.06
C GLY A 29 6.50 16.18 -8.33
N ASP A 30 6.63 16.11 -7.01
CA ASP A 30 7.31 17.12 -6.22
C ASP A 30 8.75 16.68 -5.87
N PRO A 31 9.79 17.44 -6.27
CA PRO A 31 11.18 17.04 -6.09
C PRO A 31 11.62 16.97 -4.62
N ARG A 32 10.81 17.46 -3.67
CA ARG A 32 11.09 17.37 -2.23
C ARG A 32 10.80 16.00 -1.66
N PHE A 33 10.02 15.16 -2.35
CA PHE A 33 9.54 13.88 -1.86
C PHE A 33 10.02 12.71 -2.71
N GLU A 34 10.13 11.56 -2.08
CA GLU A 34 10.32 10.25 -2.70
C GLU A 34 9.19 9.36 -2.18
N LEU A 35 8.19 9.10 -3.02
CA LEU A 35 7.01 8.31 -2.67
C LEU A 35 7.19 6.86 -3.10
N SER A 36 6.87 5.92 -2.20
CA SER A 36 6.64 4.51 -2.50
C SER A 36 5.36 4.01 -1.85
N LEU A 37 4.80 2.93 -2.39
CA LEU A 37 3.55 2.32 -1.94
C LEU A 37 3.78 0.88 -1.50
N ILE A 38 3.25 0.55 -0.32
CA ILE A 38 2.97 -0.83 0.08
C ILE A 38 1.53 -1.14 -0.32
N VAL A 39 1.36 -2.11 -1.22
CA VAL A 39 0.04 -2.51 -1.73
C VAL A 39 -0.41 -3.77 -1.00
N THR A 40 -1.64 -3.77 -0.51
CA THR A 40 -2.18 -4.88 0.30
C THR A 40 -3.60 -5.23 -0.12
N GLY A 41 -4.24 -6.16 0.57
CA GLY A 41 -5.69 -6.29 0.57
C GLY A 41 -6.27 -6.67 -0.79
N ALA A 42 -7.40 -6.04 -1.13
CA ALA A 42 -8.19 -6.32 -2.32
C ALA A 42 -7.46 -5.98 -3.62
N HIS A 43 -6.50 -5.04 -3.59
CA HIS A 43 -5.69 -4.71 -4.78
C HIS A 43 -4.97 -5.92 -5.38
N LEU A 44 -4.53 -6.84 -4.52
CA LEU A 44 -3.75 -8.01 -4.90
C LEU A 44 -4.61 -9.24 -5.23
N SER A 45 -5.93 -9.15 -5.05
CA SER A 45 -6.83 -10.28 -5.24
C SER A 45 -7.44 -10.29 -6.63
N ASP A 46 -7.30 -11.42 -7.33
CA ASP A 46 -7.97 -11.65 -8.60
C ASP A 46 -9.50 -11.64 -8.45
N PHE A 47 -10.02 -12.08 -7.30
CA PHE A 47 -11.46 -12.09 -7.00
C PHE A 47 -12.05 -10.68 -6.89
N PHE A 48 -11.26 -9.72 -6.41
CA PHE A 48 -11.67 -8.32 -6.27
C PHE A 48 -11.21 -7.43 -7.44
N GLY A 49 -10.88 -8.03 -8.59
CA GLY A 49 -10.58 -7.32 -9.83
C GLY A 49 -9.11 -6.93 -10.04
N LYS A 50 -8.19 -7.41 -9.18
CA LYS A 50 -6.72 -7.21 -9.30
C LYS A 50 -6.32 -5.75 -9.57
N THR A 51 -6.83 -4.85 -8.74
CA THR A 51 -6.75 -3.40 -8.98
C THR A 51 -5.35 -2.80 -8.76
N ILE A 52 -4.36 -3.59 -8.32
CA ILE A 52 -2.95 -3.22 -8.41
C ILE A 52 -2.53 -2.79 -9.82
N ASN A 53 -3.19 -3.31 -10.87
CA ASN A 53 -2.90 -2.92 -12.25
C ASN A 53 -3.16 -1.43 -12.52
N GLU A 54 -4.11 -0.81 -11.81
CA GLU A 54 -4.36 0.63 -11.89
C GLU A 54 -3.16 1.41 -11.32
N ILE A 55 -2.64 0.96 -10.17
CA ILE A 55 -1.45 1.54 -9.52
C ILE A 55 -0.20 1.45 -10.43
N ILE A 56 -0.02 0.30 -11.09
CA ILE A 56 1.09 0.08 -12.04
C ILE A 56 0.95 1.01 -13.24
N LYS A 57 -0.28 1.19 -13.76
CA LYS A 57 -0.55 2.08 -14.90
C LYS A 57 -0.24 3.55 -14.58
N ASP A 58 -0.45 3.96 -13.33
CA ASP A 58 -0.13 5.31 -12.84
C ASP A 58 1.39 5.50 -12.54
N ASP A 59 2.20 4.46 -12.79
CA ASP A 59 3.66 4.49 -12.67
C ASP A 59 4.11 4.88 -11.25
N LEU A 60 3.33 4.46 -10.24
CA LEU A 60 3.70 4.63 -8.83
C LEU A 60 4.68 3.52 -8.41
N LEU A 61 5.73 3.89 -7.67
CA LEU A 61 6.69 2.93 -7.16
C LEU A 61 6.04 2.05 -6.09
N ILE A 62 5.93 0.74 -6.37
CA ILE A 62 5.46 -0.25 -5.41
C ILE A 62 6.69 -0.85 -4.72
N SER A 63 6.85 -0.55 -3.43
CA SER A 63 7.98 -1.05 -2.64
C SER A 63 7.72 -2.42 -2.03
N ASP A 64 6.46 -2.79 -1.80
CA ASP A 64 6.11 -4.13 -1.32
C ASP A 64 4.66 -4.53 -1.64
N ARG A 65 4.39 -5.83 -1.59
CA ARG A 65 3.06 -6.43 -1.82
C ARG A 65 2.74 -7.42 -0.69
N ILE A 66 1.72 -7.10 0.12
CA ILE A 66 1.33 -7.93 1.25
C ILE A 66 0.03 -8.68 0.93
N TYR A 67 0.16 -9.98 0.68
CA TYR A 67 -0.97 -10.89 0.44
C TYR A 67 -1.59 -11.34 1.79
N ASN A 68 -2.52 -10.54 2.32
CA ASN A 68 -3.12 -10.77 3.64
C ASN A 68 -4.57 -11.29 3.62
N LEU A 69 -5.28 -11.18 2.50
CA LEU A 69 -6.69 -11.54 2.43
C LEU A 69 -6.90 -13.05 2.51
N ILE A 70 -7.80 -13.46 3.39
CA ILE A 70 -8.40 -14.80 3.37
C ILE A 70 -9.57 -14.77 2.41
N ASN A 71 -9.67 -15.81 1.56
CA ASN A 71 -10.74 -15.92 0.57
C ASN A 71 -12.08 -16.33 1.20
N THR A 72 -12.69 -15.44 1.98
CA THR A 72 -14.01 -15.61 2.60
C THR A 72 -14.65 -14.26 2.90
N ASN A 73 -15.98 -14.23 2.94
CA ASN A 73 -16.75 -13.07 3.39
C ASN A 73 -17.13 -13.14 4.88
N ASP A 74 -16.74 -14.21 5.59
CA ASP A 74 -17.03 -14.38 7.01
C ASP A 74 -16.43 -13.26 7.87
N LYS A 75 -17.17 -12.88 8.91
CA LYS A 75 -16.74 -11.85 9.88
C LYS A 75 -15.36 -12.18 10.47
N ILE A 76 -15.15 -13.44 10.84
CA ILE A 76 -13.86 -13.92 11.37
C ILE A 76 -12.75 -13.80 10.32
N GLY A 77 -13.02 -14.17 9.06
CA GLY A 77 -12.04 -14.06 7.99
C GLY A 77 -11.57 -12.63 7.74
N ARG A 78 -12.48 -11.65 7.86
CA ARG A 78 -12.11 -10.21 7.79
C ARG A 78 -11.16 -9.81 8.91
N ILE A 79 -11.44 -10.22 10.16
CA ILE A 79 -10.58 -9.92 11.31
C ILE A 79 -9.20 -10.56 11.17
N VAL A 80 -9.15 -11.84 10.78
CA VAL A 80 -7.87 -12.52 10.56
C VAL A 80 -7.09 -11.88 9.39
N SER A 81 -7.78 -11.46 8.32
CA SER A 81 -7.14 -10.76 7.21
C SER A 81 -6.49 -9.43 7.64
N ILE A 82 -7.12 -8.69 8.57
CA ILE A 82 -6.53 -7.48 9.17
C ILE A 82 -5.31 -7.85 10.01
N GLY A 83 -5.39 -8.88 10.86
CA GLY A 83 -4.25 -9.35 11.64
C GLY A 83 -3.04 -9.71 10.77
N ASN A 84 -3.28 -10.43 9.67
CA ASN A 84 -2.24 -10.74 8.67
C ASN A 84 -1.68 -9.47 8.01
N GLN A 85 -2.54 -8.47 7.73
CA GLN A 85 -2.11 -7.21 7.13
C GLN A 85 -1.15 -6.46 8.04
N ILE A 86 -1.47 -6.36 9.33
CA ILE A 86 -0.65 -5.68 10.32
C ILE A 86 0.73 -6.35 10.43
N ASN A 87 0.77 -7.68 10.52
CA ASN A 87 2.02 -8.43 10.56
C ASN A 87 2.87 -8.20 9.30
N GLY A 88 2.24 -8.23 8.12
CA GLY A 88 2.95 -7.97 6.86
C GLY A 88 3.46 -6.54 6.77
N ILE A 89 2.69 -5.54 7.22
CA ILE A 89 3.12 -4.14 7.23
C ILE A 89 4.31 -3.98 8.17
N ALA A 90 4.26 -4.56 9.37
CA ALA A 90 5.37 -4.51 10.32
C ALA A 90 6.66 -5.09 9.72
N GLN A 91 6.56 -6.24 9.03
CA GLN A 91 7.71 -6.85 8.34
C GLN A 91 8.23 -5.97 7.20
N SER A 92 7.33 -5.41 6.39
CA SER A 92 7.69 -4.53 5.28
C SER A 92 8.40 -3.26 5.77
N LEU A 93 7.88 -2.66 6.85
CA LEU A 93 8.40 -1.44 7.43
C LEU A 93 9.76 -1.61 8.13
N ASN A 94 10.13 -2.83 8.52
CA ASN A 94 11.46 -3.11 9.08
C ASN A 94 12.60 -2.81 8.10
N ASN A 95 12.33 -2.80 6.79
CA ASN A 95 13.31 -2.42 5.77
C ASN A 95 13.49 -0.91 5.64
N TYR A 96 12.70 -0.12 6.36
CA TYR A 96 12.80 1.32 6.41
C TYR A 96 13.45 1.70 7.74
N ASN A 97 14.37 2.67 7.72
CA ASN A 97 14.98 3.24 8.94
C ASN A 97 13.96 4.10 9.71
N LEU A 98 12.84 3.49 10.10
CA LEU A 98 11.79 4.11 10.90
C LEU A 98 12.16 3.98 12.36
N ILE A 99 12.15 5.10 13.07
CA ILE A 99 12.18 5.10 14.53
C ILE A 99 10.73 4.88 14.96
N LEU A 100 10.42 3.66 15.39
CA LEU A 100 9.13 3.32 15.99
C LEU A 100 9.22 3.66 17.50
N PHE A 101 8.26 4.43 18.01
CA PHE A 101 8.11 4.76 19.43
C PHE A 101 6.90 4.05 20.03
#